data_AF-A0A963LP64-F1
#
_entry.id   AF-A0A963LP64-F1
#
_cell.length_a   1.000
_cell.length_b   1.000
_cell.length_c   1.000
_cell.angle_alpha   90.00
_cell.angle_beta   90.00
_cell.angle_gamma   90.00
#
_symmetry.space_group_name_H-M   'P 1'
#
loop_
_entity.id
_entity.type
_entity.pdbx_description
1 polymer ?
#
loop_
_entity_poly.entity_id
_entity_poly.type
_entity_poly.pdbx_seq_one_letter_code
_entity_poly.pdbx_strand_id
1 'polypeptide(L)' 'MAQASRESRIRIDLAAAFRWAARLGMHESIANHFSAVVGDDGSRFLLNPVGAHFSRIRASDLLLLDATQ' A
#
# COMPACT_ATOMS: atom_id res chain seq x y z
N MET A 1 -24.99 -5.79 -4.59
CA MET A 1 -23.78 -5.47 -3.81
C MET A 1 -23.03 -4.37 -4.56
N ALA A 2 -22.70 -3.25 -3.92
CA ALA A 2 -21.93 -2.19 -4.57
C ALA A 2 -20.52 -2.70 -4.88
N GLN A 3 -20.04 -2.46 -6.11
CA GLN A 3 -18.69 -2.86 -6.51
C GLN A 3 -17.66 -1.93 -5.86
N ALA A 4 -16.62 -2.50 -5.25
CA ALA A 4 -15.54 -1.72 -4.66
C ALA A 4 -14.83 -0.89 -5.74
N SER A 5 -14.42 0.35 -5.40
CA SER A 5 -13.67 1.21 -6.31
C SER A 5 -12.31 0.59 -6.65
N ARG A 6 -11.72 0.98 -7.80
CA ARG A 6 -10.38 0.53 -8.21
C ARG A 6 -9.35 0.80 -7.12
N GLU A 7 -9.36 2.00 -6.54
CA GLU A 7 -8.47 2.36 -5.43
C GLU A 7 -8.69 1.45 -4.21
N SER A 8 -9.95 1.19 -3.83
CA SER A 8 -10.26 0.30 -2.71
C SER A 8 -9.69 -1.11 -2.92
N ARG A 9 -9.75 -1.64 -4.14
CA ARG A 9 -9.16 -2.94 -4.47
C ARG A 9 -7.64 -2.91 -4.39
N ILE A 10 -7.00 -1.90 -4.95
CA ILE A 10 -5.53 -1.75 -4.90
C ILE A 10 -5.05 -1.63 -3.45
N ARG A 11 -5.78 -0.92 -2.58
CA ARG A 11 -5.47 -0.85 -1.14
C ARG A 11 -5.50 -2.21 -0.46
N ILE A 12 -6.51 -3.03 -0.78
CA ILE A 12 -6.64 -4.40 -0.24
C ILE A 12 -5.48 -5.28 -0.71
N ASP A 13 -5.20 -5.27 -2.01
CA ASP A 13 -4.16 -6.11 -2.61
C ASP A 13 -2.76 -5.71 -2.12
N LEU A 14 -2.48 -4.40 -2.03
CA LEU A 14 -1.21 -3.89 -1.51
C LEU A 14 -1.02 -4.22 -0.02
N ALA A 15 -2.07 -4.10 0.81
CA ALA A 15 -2.01 -4.51 2.21
C ALA A 15 -1.77 -6.02 2.36
N ALA A 16 -2.36 -6.85 1.48
CA ALA A 16 -2.08 -8.28 1.44
C ALA A 16 -0.62 -8.55 1.06
N ALA A 17 -0.07 -7.85 0.06
CA ALA A 17 1.32 -7.98 -0.35
C ALA A 17 2.30 -7.66 0.80
N PHE A 18 2.08 -6.57 1.55
CA PHE A 18 2.87 -6.26 2.74
C PHE A 18 2.87 -7.41 3.75
N ARG A 19 1.68 -7.94 4.07
CA ARG A 19 1.55 -9.01 5.08
C ARG A 19 2.17 -10.33 4.63
N TRP A 20 2.08 -10.66 3.34
CA TRP A 20 2.76 -11.82 2.78
C TRP A 20 4.28 -11.65 2.78
N ALA A 21 4.80 -10.47 2.39
CA ALA A 21 6.22 -10.18 2.47
C ALA A 21 6.76 -10.32 3.91
N ALA A 22 6.02 -9.80 4.90
CA ALA A 22 6.36 -10.00 6.31
C ALA A 22 6.38 -11.50 6.70
N ARG A 23 5.36 -12.26 6.29
CA ARG A 23 5.25 -13.71 6.58
C ARG A 23 6.37 -14.53 5.92
N LEU A 24 6.90 -14.08 4.79
CA LEU A 24 8.01 -14.70 4.07
C LEU A 24 9.39 -14.21 4.52
N GLY A 25 9.47 -13.32 5.52
CA GLY A 25 10.74 -12.75 5.98
C GLY A 25 11.36 -11.71 5.03
N MET A 26 10.60 -11.22 4.05
CA MET A 26 11.05 -10.23 3.05
C MET A 26 10.80 -8.80 3.52
N HIS A 27 11.23 -8.47 4.73
CA HIS A 27 11.09 -7.13 5.32
C HIS A 27 12.38 -6.72 6.05
N GLU A 28 12.72 -5.44 6.00
CA GLU A 28 13.84 -4.85 6.73
C GLU A 28 13.30 -3.95 7.85
N SER A 29 12.90 -4.58 8.95
CA SER A 29 12.29 -3.90 10.11
C SER A 29 11.16 -2.95 9.66
N ILE A 30 11.37 -1.63 9.77
CA ILE A 30 10.41 -0.57 9.44
C ILE A 30 10.88 0.34 8.29
N ALA A 31 11.99 -0.01 7.62
CA ALA A 31 12.66 0.85 6.64
C ALA A 31 12.16 0.65 5.19
N ASN A 32 11.50 -0.48 4.90
CA ASN A 32 11.04 -0.79 3.55
C ASN A 32 9.79 -0.03 3.13
N HIS A 33 9.57 0.04 1.83
CA HIS A 33 8.34 0.54 1.23
C HIS A 33 7.87 -0.30 0.05
N PHE A 34 6.55 -0.41 -0.12
CA PHE A 34 5.93 -0.76 -1.40
C PHE A 34 4.98 0.36 -1.80
N SER A 35 4.83 0.57 -3.11
CA SER A 35 3.88 1.53 -3.67
C SER A 35 3.05 0.91 -4.79
N ALA A 36 1.88 1.49 -5.06
CA ALA A 36 1.03 1.10 -6.17
C ALA A 36 0.32 2.31 -6.78
N VAL A 37 0.38 2.45 -8.10
CA VAL A 37 -0.28 3.52 -8.84
C VAL A 37 -1.80 3.32 -8.85
N VAL A 38 -2.55 4.40 -8.61
CA VAL A 38 -4.03 4.39 -8.63
C VAL A 38 -4.64 5.33 -9.68
N GLY A 39 -3.87 6.32 -10.15
CA GLY A 39 -4.24 7.20 -11.27
C GLY A 39 -3.82 6.63 -12.63
N ASP A 40 -4.44 7.09 -13.71
CA ASP A 40 -4.11 6.65 -15.07
C ASP A 40 -2.86 7.37 -15.63
N ASP A 41 -2.58 8.55 -15.10
CA ASP A 41 -1.43 9.40 -15.40
C ASP A 41 -0.17 9.03 -14.58
N GLY A 42 -0.28 8.11 -13.63
CA GLY A 42 0.82 7.68 -12.77
C GLY A 42 1.19 8.65 -11.64
N SER A 43 0.55 9.81 -11.55
CA SER A 43 0.87 10.85 -10.56
C SER A 43 0.43 10.47 -9.14
N ARG A 44 -0.68 9.76 -9.03
CA ARG A 44 -1.28 9.33 -7.75
C ARG A 44 -0.98 7.88 -7.43
N PHE A 45 -0.44 7.64 -6.24
CA PHE A 45 -0.04 6.32 -5.78
C PHE A 45 -0.27 6.11 -4.28
N LEU A 46 -0.36 4.84 -3.87
CA LEU A 46 -0.42 4.43 -2.47
C LEU A 46 0.97 4.14 -1.92
N LEU A 47 1.19 4.43 -0.64
CA LEU A 47 2.43 4.11 0.09
C LEU A 47 2.12 3.68 1.54
N ASN A 48 2.97 2.85 2.16
CA ASN A 48 2.91 2.62 3.60
C ASN A 48 3.36 3.86 4.40
N PRO A 49 2.79 4.09 5.61
CA PRO A 49 3.30 5.08 6.54
C PRO A 49 4.75 4.80 6.94
N VAL A 50 5.51 5.87 7.18
CA VAL A 50 6.88 5.78 7.71
C VAL A 50 6.88 5.08 9.05
N GLY A 51 7.82 4.15 9.25
CA GLY A 51 8.00 3.44 10.51
C GLY A 51 7.01 2.32 10.78
N ALA A 52 6.10 2.02 9.84
CA ALA A 52 5.13 0.95 10.00
C ALA A 52 5.72 -0.40 9.55
N HIS A 53 5.72 -1.39 10.45
CA HIS A 53 6.12 -2.75 10.12
C HIS A 53 5.11 -3.41 9.18
N PHE A 54 5.61 -4.12 8.17
CA PHE A 54 4.81 -4.74 7.09
C PHE A 54 3.69 -5.67 7.61
N SER A 55 3.92 -6.40 8.71
CA SER A 55 2.91 -7.29 9.30
C SER A 55 1.66 -6.58 9.85
N ARG A 56 1.73 -5.26 10.06
CA ARG A 56 0.65 -4.48 10.68
C ARG A 56 -0.19 -3.68 9.70
N ILE A 57 0.29 -3.51 8.46
CA ILE A 57 -0.37 -2.67 7.45
C ILE A 57 -1.79 -3.17 7.15
N ARG A 58 -2.76 -2.28 7.11
CA ARG A 58 -4.14 -2.47 6.64
C ARG A 58 -4.38 -1.59 5.41
N ALA A 59 -5.40 -1.93 4.63
CA ALA A 59 -5.83 -1.14 3.47
C ALA A 59 -6.15 0.34 3.82
N SER A 60 -6.71 0.55 5.01
CA SER A 60 -7.03 1.88 5.57
C SER A 60 -5.80 2.69 5.98
N ASP A 61 -4.65 2.04 6.21
CA ASP A 61 -3.44 2.72 6.70
C ASP A 61 -2.64 3.34 5.54
N LEU A 62 -2.91 2.92 4.31
CA LEU A 62 -2.16 3.36 3.12
C LEU A 62 -2.42 4.84 2.84
N LEU A 63 -1.35 5.57 2.61
CA LEU A 63 -1.40 6.98 2.25
C LEU A 63 -1.63 7.12 0.76
N LEU A 64 -2.58 7.97 0.35
CA LEU A 64 -2.69 8.41 -1.05
C LEU A 64 -1.81 9.64 -1.21
N LEU A 65 -0.84 9.55 -2.10
CA LEU A 65 0.13 10.62 -2.39
C LEU A 65 0.01 11.04 -3.85
N ASP A 66 0.38 12.28 -4.12
CA ASP A 66 0.48 12.87 -5.46
C ASP A 66 1.93 13.31 -5.68
N ALA A 67 2.56 12.85 -6.75
CA ALA A 67 3.95 13.13 -7.09
C ALA A 67 4.19 14.57 -7.61
N THR A 68 3.12 15.33 -7.84
CA THR A 68 3.18 16.68 -8.40
C THR A 68 3.02 17.79 -7.36
N GLN A 69 2.86 17.42 -6.08
CA GLN A 69 2.67 18.34 -4.95
C GLN A 69 3.91 18.52 -4.09
#